data_AF-A0A2S6AZD9-F1
#
_entry.id   AF-A0A2S6AZD9-F1
#
_cell.length_a   1.000
_cell.length_b   1.000
_cell.length_c   1.000
_cell.angle_alpha   90.00
_cell.angle_beta   90.00
_cell.angle_gamma   90.00
#
_symmetry.space_group_name_H-M   'P 1'
#
loop_
_entity.id
_entity.type
_entity.pdbx_description
1 polymer ?
#
loop_
_entity_poly.entity_id
_entity_poly.type
_entity_poly.pdbx_seq_one_letter_code
_entity_poly.pdbx_strand_id
1 'polypeptide(L)'
;NDGSWHHVVMTRDAASGAQAVYVDGVKTTSTGPTGNKGLSNKFNLLGQIQGNAALFKGTLAEVRVYGRVLNDSEVSTLRSQAIIGDPGIGGGP
;
A
#
# COMPACT_ATOMS: atom_id res chain seq x y z
N ASN A 1 -5.29 -8.71 12.94
CA ASN A 1 -6.59 -8.47 12.28
C ASN A 1 -7.55 -8.09 13.39
N ASP A 2 -7.81 -6.81 13.55
CA ASP A 2 -8.73 -6.24 14.54
C ASP A 2 -10.13 -5.98 13.94
N GLY A 3 -10.35 -6.34 12.67
CA GLY A 3 -11.60 -6.13 11.96
C GLY A 3 -11.82 -4.70 11.44
N SER A 4 -10.86 -3.79 11.63
CA SER A 4 -10.97 -2.39 11.20
C SER A 4 -10.31 -2.16 9.84
N TRP A 5 -10.74 -1.09 9.15
CA TRP A 5 -10.06 -0.63 7.95
C TRP A 5 -8.73 0.03 8.31
N HIS A 6 -7.68 -0.34 7.58
CA HIS A 6 -6.36 0.28 7.69
C HIS A 6 -5.93 0.86 6.35
N HIS A 7 -5.34 2.04 6.38
CA HIS A 7 -4.69 2.62 5.21
C HIS A 7 -3.22 2.16 5.17
N VAL A 8 -2.85 1.44 4.11
CA VAL A 8 -1.51 0.87 3.94
C VAL A 8 -0.86 1.39 2.66
N VAL A 9 0.36 1.90 2.76
CA VAL A 9 1.18 2.30 1.61
C VAL A 9 2.55 1.65 1.69
N MET A 10 3.05 1.15 0.56
CA MET A 10 4.43 0.71 0.41
C MET A 10 5.10 1.54 -0.68
N THR A 11 6.31 2.01 -0.40
CA THR A 11 7.15 2.76 -1.36
C THR A 11 8.49 2.05 -1.52
N ARG A 12 9.05 2.13 -2.73
CA ARG A 12 10.40 1.66 -3.03
C ARG A 12 11.04 2.56 -4.07
N ASP A 13 12.22 3.06 -3.74
CA ASP A 13 13.13 3.69 -4.68
C ASP A 13 14.10 2.64 -5.24
N ALA A 14 14.09 2.44 -6.55
CA ALA A 14 14.97 1.49 -7.21
C ALA A 14 16.44 1.96 -7.29
N ALA A 15 16.68 3.28 -7.31
CA ALA A 15 18.02 3.84 -7.41
C ALA A 15 18.76 3.72 -6.08
N SER A 16 18.13 4.15 -4.98
CA SER A 16 18.74 4.14 -3.64
C SER A 16 18.49 2.85 -2.86
N GLY A 17 17.48 2.06 -3.24
CA GLY A 17 17.04 0.91 -2.46
C GLY A 17 16.19 1.29 -1.24
N ALA A 18 15.91 2.58 -1.02
CA ALA A 18 15.08 3.04 0.08
C ALA A 18 13.66 2.49 -0.02
N GLN A 19 13.13 2.02 1.11
CA GLN A 19 11.79 1.47 1.23
C GLN A 19 11.11 2.08 2.44
N ALA A 20 9.79 2.30 2.32
CA ALA A 20 8.98 2.65 3.47
C ALA A 20 7.62 1.97 3.40
N VAL A 21 7.13 1.57 4.56
CA VAL A 21 5.76 1.10 4.77
C VAL A 21 5.07 2.08 5.70
N TYR A 22 3.85 2.47 5.34
CA TYR A 22 2.98 3.29 6.16
C TYR A 22 1.78 2.44 6.55
N VAL A 23 1.50 2.35 7.85
CA VAL A 23 0.26 1.76 8.37
C VAL A 23 -0.41 2.84 9.19
N ASP A 24 -1.59 3.26 8.74
CA ASP A 24 -2.34 4.34 9.36
C ASP A 24 -1.58 5.66 9.52
N GLY A 25 -0.67 5.93 8.58
CA GLY A 25 0.20 7.11 8.58
C GLY A 25 1.49 6.92 9.40
N VAL A 26 1.62 5.86 10.19
CA VAL A 26 2.86 5.51 10.90
C VAL A 26 3.85 4.92 9.91
N LYS A 27 4.99 5.59 9.75
CA LYS A 27 6.04 5.23 8.79
C LYS A 27 7.11 4.35 9.43
N THR A 28 7.44 3.25 8.76
CA THR A 28 8.62 2.42 9.03
C THR A 28 9.48 2.38 7.78
N THR A 29 10.78 2.61 7.93
CA THR A 29 11.74 2.65 6.82
C THR A 29 12.70 1.47 6.84
N SER A 30 13.17 1.07 5.66
CA SER A 30 14.24 0.09 5.48
C SER A 30 15.04 0.41 4.22
N THR A 31 16.16 -0.27 4.03
CA THR A 31 16.92 -0.24 2.78
C THR A 31 17.02 -1.66 2.24
N GLY A 32 16.65 -1.83 0.98
CA GLY A 32 16.73 -3.09 0.25
C GLY A 32 17.72 -3.02 -0.91
N PRO A 33 17.79 -4.08 -1.74
CA PRO A 33 18.63 -4.08 -2.92
C PRO A 33 18.21 -2.99 -3.92
N THR A 34 19.19 -2.42 -4.60
CA THR A 34 18.99 -1.46 -5.70
C THR A 34 18.63 -2.17 -7.01
N GLY A 35 18.35 -1.36 -8.05
CA GLY A 35 18.00 -1.79 -9.38
C GLY A 35 16.51 -2.04 -9.58
N ASN A 36 16.11 -2.17 -10.85
CA ASN A 36 14.75 -2.50 -11.20
C ASN A 36 14.47 -3.96 -10.80
N LYS A 37 13.55 -4.15 -9.86
CA LYS A 37 13.01 -5.46 -9.50
C LYS A 37 11.74 -5.66 -10.29
N GLY A 38 11.88 -5.68 -11.61
CA GLY A 38 10.77 -6.00 -12.48
C GLY A 38 10.34 -7.43 -12.19
N LEU A 39 9.07 -7.63 -11.86
CA LEU A 39 8.43 -8.87 -12.23
C LEU A 39 8.45 -8.87 -13.76
N SER A 40 8.92 -9.95 -14.40
CA SER A 40 8.72 -10.13 -15.85
C SER A 40 7.25 -10.08 -16.26
N ASN A 41 6.35 -10.13 -15.27
CA ASN A 41 4.90 -10.14 -15.40
C ASN A 41 4.34 -8.77 -14.98
N LYS A 42 3.34 -8.30 -15.73
CA LYS A 42 2.54 -7.13 -15.38
C LYS A 42 1.85 -7.35 -14.01
N PHE A 43 1.36 -6.27 -13.41
CA PHE A 43 0.53 -6.34 -12.20
C PHE A 43 -0.74 -7.12 -12.50
N ASN A 44 -0.74 -8.41 -12.16
CA ASN A 44 -1.77 -9.35 -12.63
C ASN A 44 -2.71 -9.83 -11.54
N LEU A 45 -2.35 -9.65 -10.26
CA LEU A 45 -3.04 -10.26 -9.13
C LEU A 45 -3.14 -9.28 -7.95
N LEU A 46 -4.28 -9.30 -7.29
CA LEU A 46 -4.54 -8.67 -6.00
C LEU A 46 -4.95 -9.74 -4.99
N GLY A 47 -4.50 -9.62 -3.75
CA GLY A 47 -4.87 -10.56 -2.69
C GLY A 47 -4.21 -11.94 -2.79
N GLN A 48 -3.14 -12.09 -3.57
CA GLN A 48 -2.40 -13.35 -3.68
C GLN A 48 -0.94 -13.09 -4.09
N ILE A 49 -0.02 -13.91 -3.59
CA ILE A 49 1.35 -13.97 -4.11
C ILE A 49 1.35 -14.93 -5.31
N GLN A 50 1.92 -14.52 -6.45
CA GLN A 50 2.00 -15.37 -7.64
C GLN A 50 2.64 -16.73 -7.30
N GLY A 51 1.96 -17.82 -7.66
CA GLY A 51 2.41 -19.20 -7.38
C GLY A 51 2.05 -19.72 -5.98
N ASN A 52 1.44 -18.91 -5.12
CA ASN A 52 0.93 -19.34 -3.81
C ASN A 52 -0.59 -19.53 -3.88
N ALA A 53 -1.11 -20.64 -3.34
CA ALA A 53 -2.56 -20.91 -3.28
C ALA A 53 -3.29 -20.10 -2.19
N ALA A 54 -2.57 -19.51 -1.23
CA ALA A 54 -3.15 -18.73 -0.15
C ALA A 54 -3.68 -17.38 -0.67
N LEU A 55 -4.98 -17.17 -0.50
CA LEU A 55 -5.66 -15.90 -0.78
C LEU A 55 -5.73 -15.02 0.46
N PHE A 56 -5.70 -13.72 0.25
CA PHE A 56 -5.97 -12.70 1.26
C PHE A 56 -7.41 -12.87 1.78
N LYS A 57 -7.54 -12.95 3.10
CA LYS A 57 -8.82 -13.09 3.79
C LYS A 57 -9.22 -11.76 4.40
N GLY A 58 -9.90 -10.93 3.62
CA GLY A 58 -10.37 -9.61 4.03
C GLY A 58 -10.94 -8.84 2.85
N THR A 59 -11.24 -7.56 3.08
CA THR A 59 -11.73 -6.63 2.06
C THR A 59 -10.60 -5.70 1.62
N LEU A 60 -10.58 -5.38 0.32
CA LEU A 60 -9.70 -4.37 -0.26
C LEU A 60 -10.56 -3.31 -0.92
N ALA A 61 -10.19 -2.04 -0.79
CA ALA A 61 -10.83 -0.91 -1.44
C ALA A 61 -9.74 0.08 -1.88
N GLU A 62 -10.05 0.91 -2.89
CA GLU A 62 -9.19 2.01 -3.35
C GLU A 62 -7.73 1.65 -3.66
N VAL A 63 -7.51 0.49 -4.29
CA VAL A 63 -6.16 0.04 -4.63
C VAL A 63 -5.57 0.88 -5.77
N ARG A 64 -4.40 1.49 -5.53
CA ARG A 64 -3.69 2.37 -6.48
C ARG A 64 -2.24 1.94 -6.63
N VAL A 65 -1.69 2.09 -7.84
CA VAL A 65 -0.27 1.80 -8.14
C VAL A 65 0.32 3.01 -8.86
N TYR A 66 1.51 3.44 -8.41
CA TYR A 66 2.18 4.64 -8.92
C TYR A 66 3.53 4.26 -9.55
N GLY A 67 3.86 4.91 -10.68
CA GLY A 67 5.17 4.78 -11.33
C GLY A 67 6.28 5.63 -10.68
N ARG A 68 6.07 6.13 -9.46
CA ARG A 68 6.99 7.00 -8.72
C ARG A 68 6.91 6.73 -7.22
N VAL A 69 7.95 7.15 -6.50
CA VAL A 69 7.97 7.14 -5.04
C VAL A 69 7.02 8.21 -4.52
N LEU A 70 6.12 7.84 -3.62
CA LEU A 70 5.28 8.79 -2.89
C LEU A 70 6.04 9.35 -1.69
N ASN A 71 5.90 10.65 -1.42
CA ASN A 71 6.44 11.28 -0.23
C ASN A 71 5.41 11.30 0.94
N ASP A 72 5.85 11.74 2.11
CA ASP A 72 5.07 11.68 3.34
C ASP A 72 3.79 12.53 3.28
N SER A 73 3.83 13.70 2.62
CA SER A 73 2.66 14.57 2.49
C SER A 73 1.62 14.00 1.51
N GLU A 74 2.07 13.34 0.45
CA GLU A 74 1.18 12.63 -0.48
C GLU A 74 0.48 11.46 0.20
N VAL A 75 1.20 10.67 1.00
CA VAL A 75 0.60 9.57 1.78
C VAL A 75 -0.43 10.09 2.77
N SER A 76 -0.13 11.20 3.46
CA SER A 76 -1.08 11.85 4.37
C SER A 76 -2.34 12.34 3.65
N THR A 77 -2.17 12.94 2.47
CA THR A 77 -3.30 13.40 1.64
C THR A 77 -4.15 12.23 1.16
N LEU A 78 -3.53 11.13 0.73
CA LEU A 78 -4.26 9.94 0.29
C LEU A 78 -5.08 9.31 1.43
N ARG A 79 -4.55 9.35 2.66
CA ARG A 79 -5.27 8.87 3.85
C ARG A 79 -6.48 9.72 4.18
N SER A 80 -6.41 11.04 4.01
CA SER A 80 -7.48 11.98 4.36
C SER A 80 -8.52 12.17 3.27
N GLN A 81 -8.33 11.60 2.09
CA GLN A 81 -9.31 11.64 1.02
C GLN A 81 -10.57 10.88 1.43
N ALA A 82 -11.70 11.58 1.42
CA ALA A 82 -13.01 10.96 1.55
C ALA A 82 -13.24 10.01 0.38
N ILE A 83 -13.57 8.76 0.68
CA ILE A 83 -13.83 7.72 -0.31
C ILE A 83 -15.33 7.73 -0.60
N ILE A 84 -15.73 7.91 -1.86
CA ILE A 84 -17.15 7.86 -2.26
C ILE A 84 -17.61 6.38 -2.20
N GLY A 85 -18.55 6.08 -1.30
CA GLY A 85 -19.03 4.71 -1.03
C GLY A 85 -18.61 4.11 0.33
N ASP A 86 -18.32 4.95 1.31
CA ASP A 86 -17.74 4.65 2.63
C ASP A 86 -18.33 3.42 3.37
N PRO A 87 -17.54 2.37 3.65
CA PRO A 87 -17.87 1.31 4.61
C PRO A 87 -17.57 1.66 6.08
N GLY A 88 -17.23 2.91 6.40
CA GLY A 88 -17.06 3.42 7.75
C GLY A 88 -15.60 3.54 8.18
N ILE A 89 -14.83 4.41 7.52
CA ILE A 89 -13.67 5.07 8.16
C ILE A 89 -14.12 6.41 8.77
N GLY A 90 -15.22 6.38 9.52
CA GLY A 90 -15.84 7.55 10.13
C GLY A 90 -16.30 7.20 11.54
N GLY A 91 -15.37 7.22 12.49
CA GLY A 91 -15.73 7.36 13.89
C GLY A 91 -16.21 8.79 14.18
N GLY A 92 -17.44 8.93 14.65
CA GLY A 92 -17.88 10.00 15.56
C GLY A 92 -18.98 10.94 15.04
N PRO A 93 -19.83 11.50 15.93
CA PRO A 93 -19.74 11.51 17.40
C PRO A 93 -20.42 10.33 18.11
#